data_AF-A0A5C7ATH5-F1
#
_entry.id   AF-A0A5C7ATH5-F1
#
_cell.length_a   1.000
_cell.length_b   1.000
_cell.length_c   1.000
_cell.angle_alpha   90.00
_cell.angle_beta   90.00
_cell.angle_gamma   90.00
#
_symmetry.space_group_name_H-M   'P 1'
#
loop_
_entity.id
_entity.type
_entity.pdbx_description
1 polymer ?
#
loop_
_entity_poly.entity_id
_entity_poly.type
_entity_poly.pdbx_seq_one_letter_code
_entity_poly.pdbx_strand_id
1 'polypeptide(L)'
;MKNITLLLLFFISMAFAQRVEPTFNWSNKADYQINGETAVTFKPGDNITVEITYTLGVTNGTNDAFNFMLAGLQDEPIANHDVINGTWANETVAQPNDYVYPGAGAGGVTTVSYTIPADAQLSSENANLTYRLLTYLAYTPDGGATIYGGPGASDPTLVYIRSQAEINALSTSGFNKNKLKAYYNANTEAIVFKDATIAGDYAVYNLMGQEVLRGAVSKVIAVSTLKPGLYILSTAGGSLKFVK
;
A
#
# COMPACT_ATOMS: atom_id res chain seq x y z
N MET A 1 46.27 55.15 -47.96
CA MET A 1 45.22 55.19 -46.92
C MET A 1 44.60 53.81 -46.86
N LYS A 2 44.78 53.06 -45.77
CA LYS A 2 44.14 51.75 -45.56
C LYS A 2 43.03 51.93 -44.52
N ASN A 3 41.80 51.64 -44.91
CA ASN A 3 40.63 51.71 -44.04
C ASN A 3 40.60 50.44 -43.18
N ILE A 4 40.79 50.59 -41.87
CA ILE A 4 40.59 49.51 -40.89
C ILE A 4 39.12 49.58 -40.49
N THR A 5 38.31 48.69 -41.05
CA THR A 5 36.93 48.48 -40.61
C THR A 5 36.97 47.67 -39.32
N LEU A 6 36.73 48.32 -38.18
CA LEU A 6 36.62 47.68 -36.88
C LEU A 6 35.24 47.01 -36.78
N LEU A 7 35.19 45.68 -36.90
CA LEU A 7 33.97 44.90 -36.73
C LEU A 7 33.71 44.73 -35.21
N LEU A 8 32.79 45.54 -34.68
CA LEU A 8 32.34 45.45 -33.28
C LEU A 8 31.43 44.21 -33.14
N LEU A 9 31.97 43.09 -32.62
CA LEU A 9 31.15 41.95 -32.22
C LEU A 9 30.36 42.32 -30.96
N PHE A 10 29.06 42.55 -31.11
CA PHE A 10 28.11 42.60 -29.99
C PHE A 10 27.94 41.17 -29.44
N PHE A 11 28.63 40.87 -28.34
CA PHE A 11 28.26 39.74 -27.49
C PHE A 11 27.00 40.13 -26.73
N ILE A 12 25.84 39.80 -27.28
CA ILE A 12 24.59 39.79 -26.52
C ILE A 12 24.71 38.63 -25.53
N SER A 13 25.13 38.93 -24.30
CA SER A 13 25.04 37.96 -23.21
C SER A 13 23.55 37.72 -22.96
N MET A 14 23.04 36.60 -23.44
CA MET A 14 21.73 36.11 -23.01
C MET A 14 21.86 35.74 -21.54
N ALA A 15 21.46 36.65 -20.65
CA ALA A 15 21.32 36.36 -19.23
C ALA A 15 20.12 35.43 -19.09
N PHE A 16 20.38 34.13 -18.91
CA PHE A 16 19.35 33.20 -18.50
C PHE A 16 19.00 33.52 -17.05
N ALA A 17 17.70 33.57 -16.74
CA ALA A 17 17.24 33.69 -15.36
C ALA A 17 17.87 32.56 -14.53
N GLN A 18 18.51 32.91 -13.41
CA GLN A 18 19.06 31.91 -12.51
C GLN A 18 17.89 31.25 -11.78
N ARG A 19 17.69 29.96 -12.04
CA ARG A 19 16.65 29.15 -11.41
C ARG A 19 17.27 28.04 -10.58
N VAL A 20 16.83 27.94 -9.33
CA VAL A 20 17.04 26.78 -8.46
C VAL A 20 15.73 26.01 -8.45
N GLU A 21 15.78 24.75 -8.89
CA GLU A 21 14.58 23.91 -8.93
C GLU A 21 14.16 23.50 -7.51
N PRO A 22 12.85 23.32 -7.26
CA PRO A 22 12.38 22.72 -6.02
C PRO A 22 12.91 21.29 -5.86
N THR A 23 12.89 20.81 -4.63
CA THR A 23 13.17 19.41 -4.32
C THR A 23 11.96 18.78 -3.65
N PHE A 24 11.80 17.48 -3.88
CA PHE A 24 10.67 16.71 -3.36
C PHE A 24 11.17 15.31 -3.04
N ASN A 25 11.12 14.92 -1.77
CA ASN A 25 11.68 13.67 -1.27
C ASN A 25 10.79 13.07 -0.19
N TRP A 26 10.86 11.75 -0.04
CA TRP A 26 10.10 11.02 0.97
C TRP A 26 11.01 10.68 2.15
N SER A 27 10.49 10.73 3.37
CA SER A 27 11.26 10.51 4.61
C SER A 27 10.54 9.58 5.59
N ASN A 28 10.29 8.32 5.21
CA ASN A 28 9.81 7.24 6.08
C ASN A 28 9.69 5.89 5.31
N LYS A 29 10.82 5.27 4.95
CA LYS A 29 10.84 4.06 4.10
C LYS A 29 10.17 2.81 4.71
N ALA A 30 9.73 2.85 5.96
CA ALA A 30 9.00 1.74 6.58
C ALA A 30 7.58 1.59 6.00
N ASP A 31 6.99 2.69 5.54
CA ASP A 31 5.59 2.76 5.12
C ASP A 31 5.45 3.01 3.60
N TYR A 32 6.53 2.89 2.83
CA TYR A 32 6.48 2.98 1.37
C TYR A 32 7.67 2.33 0.67
N GLN A 33 7.61 2.31 -0.66
CA GLN A 33 8.57 1.67 -1.56
C GLN A 33 9.04 2.65 -2.61
N ILE A 34 10.34 2.69 -2.88
CA ILE A 34 10.89 3.30 -4.09
C ILE A 34 11.17 2.28 -5.17
N ASN A 35 10.65 2.53 -6.38
CA ASN A 35 10.76 1.65 -7.56
C ASN A 35 12.06 0.81 -7.57
N GLY A 36 11.92 -0.52 -7.40
CA GLY A 36 13.04 -1.46 -7.28
C GLY A 36 13.42 -1.88 -5.84
N GLU A 37 12.86 -1.24 -4.81
CA GLU A 37 12.99 -1.64 -3.39
C GLU A 37 12.10 -2.85 -3.04
N THR A 38 12.33 -3.49 -1.88
CA THR A 38 11.66 -4.75 -1.49
C THR A 38 10.26 -4.52 -0.94
N ALA A 39 9.20 -4.94 -1.66
CA ALA A 39 7.76 -4.81 -1.32
C ALA A 39 7.42 -4.60 0.17
N VAL A 40 6.85 -3.44 0.51
CA VAL A 40 6.08 -3.28 1.76
C VAL A 40 4.66 -3.75 1.48
N THR A 41 4.19 -4.69 2.28
CA THR A 41 2.87 -5.30 2.13
C THR A 41 1.92 -4.64 3.12
N PHE A 42 0.74 -4.23 2.66
CA PHE A 42 -0.32 -3.69 3.52
C PHE A 42 -1.61 -4.50 3.35
N LYS A 43 -2.42 -4.53 4.40
CA LYS A 43 -3.73 -5.20 4.45
C LYS A 43 -4.85 -4.18 4.29
N PRO A 44 -6.04 -4.59 3.81
CA PRO A 44 -7.23 -3.74 3.84
C PRO A 44 -7.47 -3.21 5.25
N GLY A 45 -7.70 -1.90 5.37
CA GLY A 45 -7.85 -1.21 6.65
C GLY A 45 -6.55 -0.73 7.30
N ASP A 46 -5.37 -1.10 6.80
CA ASP A 46 -4.11 -0.56 7.29
C ASP A 46 -4.01 0.94 6.99
N ASN A 47 -3.41 1.68 7.92
CA ASN A 47 -3.15 3.10 7.74
C ASN A 47 -1.69 3.32 7.33
N ILE A 48 -1.49 3.91 6.16
CA ILE A 48 -0.20 4.25 5.59
C ILE A 48 0.06 5.71 5.87
N THR A 49 1.24 6.04 6.40
CA THR A 49 1.64 7.42 6.64
C THR A 49 2.91 7.75 5.88
N VAL A 50 2.81 8.71 4.98
CA VAL A 50 3.91 9.16 4.14
C VAL A 50 4.33 10.55 4.58
N GLU A 51 5.60 10.67 4.95
CA GLU A 51 6.26 11.95 5.22
C GLU A 51 6.97 12.43 3.95
N ILE A 52 6.72 13.69 3.60
CA ILE A 52 7.21 14.35 2.40
C ILE A 52 8.02 15.56 2.84
N THR A 53 9.31 15.55 2.52
CA THR A 53 10.21 16.68 2.66
C THR A 53 10.35 17.38 1.31
N TYR A 54 10.16 18.69 1.26
CA TYR A 54 10.24 19.48 0.04
C TYR A 54 10.94 20.83 0.26
N THR A 55 11.52 21.36 -0.81
CA THR A 55 11.96 22.75 -0.89
C THR A 55 11.24 23.46 -2.01
N LEU A 56 10.97 24.75 -1.84
CA LEU A 56 10.53 25.61 -2.93
C LEU A 56 11.75 26.05 -3.74
N GLY A 57 11.55 26.25 -5.04
CA GLY A 57 12.58 26.78 -5.92
C GLY A 57 12.85 28.26 -5.65
N VAL A 58 13.85 28.79 -6.34
CA VAL A 58 14.19 30.22 -6.34
C VAL A 58 14.41 30.67 -7.77
N THR A 59 13.72 31.73 -8.19
CA THR A 59 13.87 32.33 -9.51
C THR A 59 14.36 33.76 -9.36
N ASN A 60 15.54 34.08 -9.90
CA ASN A 60 16.14 35.43 -9.84
C ASN A 60 16.27 36.00 -8.40
N GLY A 61 16.46 35.14 -7.40
CA GLY A 61 16.56 35.53 -6.00
C GLY A 61 15.24 35.69 -5.26
N THR A 62 14.09 35.49 -5.95
CA THR A 62 12.77 35.41 -5.33
C THR A 62 12.40 33.96 -5.09
N ASN A 63 11.99 33.62 -3.87
CA ASN A 63 11.49 32.28 -3.55
C ASN A 63 10.17 32.02 -4.28
N ASP A 64 10.02 30.82 -4.82
CA ASP A 64 8.75 30.38 -5.36
C ASP A 64 7.69 30.27 -4.25
N ALA A 65 6.41 30.38 -4.61
CA ALA A 65 5.30 30.31 -3.67
C ALA A 65 4.67 28.90 -3.65
N PHE A 66 4.47 28.34 -2.46
CA PHE A 66 3.68 27.13 -2.29
C PHE A 66 2.20 27.40 -2.61
N ASN A 67 1.54 26.51 -3.34
CA ASN A 67 0.09 26.55 -3.51
C ASN A 67 -0.58 25.41 -2.74
N PHE A 68 -0.34 24.17 -3.16
CA PHE A 68 -0.89 22.99 -2.52
C PHE A 68 -0.02 21.77 -2.76
N MET A 69 -0.22 20.78 -1.92
CA MET A 69 0.20 19.42 -2.20
C MET A 69 -1.04 18.56 -2.39
N LEU A 70 -0.97 17.60 -3.29
CA LEU A 70 -2.03 16.63 -3.53
C LEU A 70 -1.46 15.24 -3.34
N ALA A 71 -2.24 14.36 -2.72
CA ALA A 71 -1.99 12.93 -2.71
C ALA A 71 -3.26 12.18 -3.11
N GLY A 72 -3.12 10.95 -3.62
CA GLY A 72 -4.26 10.08 -3.97
C GLY A 72 -3.85 8.63 -4.12
N LEU A 73 -4.66 7.70 -3.60
CA LEU A 73 -4.45 6.26 -3.76
C LEU A 73 -5.06 5.81 -5.10
N GLN A 74 -4.29 5.13 -5.94
CA GLN A 74 -4.72 4.65 -7.26
C GLN A 74 -4.49 3.15 -7.40
N ASP A 75 -5.26 2.50 -8.27
CA ASP A 75 -5.06 1.11 -8.65
C ASP A 75 -4.15 1.03 -9.89
N GLU A 76 -3.01 0.34 -9.81
CA GLU A 76 -1.97 0.35 -10.86
C GLU A 76 -2.44 -0.19 -12.22
N PRO A 77 -3.30 -1.21 -12.34
CA PRO A 77 -3.84 -1.66 -13.62
C PRO A 77 -4.61 -0.58 -14.40
N ILE A 78 -5.14 0.44 -13.74
CA ILE A 78 -5.79 1.61 -14.38
C ILE A 78 -4.89 2.84 -14.39
N ALA A 79 -3.76 2.78 -13.70
CA ALA A 79 -2.84 3.90 -13.62
C ALA A 79 -1.90 3.92 -14.83
N ASN A 80 -1.44 5.10 -15.23
CA ASN A 80 -0.71 5.36 -16.50
C ASN A 80 -1.55 5.38 -17.78
N HIS A 81 -2.87 5.48 -17.69
CA HIS A 81 -3.67 5.84 -18.86
C HIS A 81 -3.45 7.33 -19.19
N ASP A 82 -2.72 7.57 -20.28
CA ASP A 82 -2.27 8.89 -20.72
C ASP A 82 -3.43 9.79 -21.19
N VAL A 83 -3.28 11.10 -20.98
CA VAL A 83 -4.21 12.21 -21.29
C VAL A 83 -4.65 12.22 -22.75
N ILE A 84 -3.87 11.60 -23.64
CA ILE A 84 -4.13 11.52 -25.08
C ILE A 84 -5.41 10.73 -25.42
N ASN A 85 -5.92 9.89 -24.51
CA ASN A 85 -7.14 9.09 -24.73
C ASN A 85 -8.43 9.70 -24.14
N GLY A 86 -8.40 10.93 -23.63
CA GLY A 86 -9.61 11.72 -23.34
C GLY A 86 -10.41 11.33 -22.10
N THR A 87 -9.84 10.56 -21.18
CA THR A 87 -10.43 10.29 -19.85
C THR A 87 -9.37 10.58 -18.80
N TRP A 88 -9.72 11.31 -17.74
CA TRP A 88 -8.82 11.54 -16.61
C TRP A 88 -8.61 10.21 -15.87
N ALA A 89 -7.65 9.40 -16.30
CA ALA A 89 -7.41 8.10 -15.70
C ALA A 89 -6.41 8.19 -14.54
N ASN A 90 -6.77 9.05 -13.60
CA ASN A 90 -6.28 9.03 -12.23
C ASN A 90 -7.51 8.80 -11.33
N GLU A 91 -8.32 7.79 -11.65
CA GLU A 91 -9.42 7.40 -10.77
C GLU A 91 -8.83 6.83 -9.49
N THR A 92 -9.14 7.51 -8.41
CA THR A 92 -8.73 7.12 -7.07
C THR A 92 -9.55 5.91 -6.65
N VAL A 93 -8.97 5.05 -5.83
CA VAL A 93 -9.73 3.95 -5.24
C VAL A 93 -10.79 4.58 -4.33
N ALA A 94 -12.07 4.30 -4.59
CA ALA A 94 -13.20 4.98 -3.95
C ALA A 94 -13.10 4.95 -2.42
N GLN A 95 -13.03 6.14 -1.82
CA GLN A 95 -13.22 6.46 -0.39
C GLN A 95 -13.73 7.92 -0.31
N PRO A 96 -14.35 8.41 0.79
CA PRO A 96 -15.20 9.61 0.77
C PRO A 96 -14.57 10.92 0.25
N ASN A 97 -13.24 10.99 0.08
CA ASN A 97 -12.54 12.04 -0.65
C ASN A 97 -11.45 11.41 -1.54
N ASP A 98 -11.56 11.60 -2.85
CA ASP A 98 -10.67 11.05 -3.88
C ASP A 98 -9.20 11.49 -3.70
N TYR A 99 -8.99 12.74 -3.30
CA TYR A 99 -7.67 13.34 -3.09
C TYR A 99 -7.56 13.96 -1.70
N VAL A 100 -6.36 13.87 -1.12
CA VAL A 100 -6.03 14.58 0.13
C VAL A 100 -5.09 15.73 -0.21
N TYR A 101 -5.34 16.88 0.41
CA TYR A 101 -4.55 18.09 0.24
C TYR A 101 -3.83 18.44 1.54
N PRO A 102 -2.69 17.78 1.85
CA PRO A 102 -1.94 18.12 3.04
C PRO A 102 -1.44 19.57 2.94
N GLY A 103 -1.45 20.27 4.07
CA GLY A 103 -0.90 21.63 4.14
C GLY A 103 0.61 21.64 3.92
N ALA A 104 1.19 22.84 3.84
CA ALA A 104 2.64 23.04 3.71
C ALA A 104 3.47 22.40 4.86
N GLY A 105 2.84 22.15 6.01
CA GLY A 105 3.52 21.66 7.20
C GLY A 105 4.55 22.66 7.73
N ALA A 106 5.54 22.17 8.48
CA ALA A 106 6.55 23.01 9.12
C ALA A 106 7.95 22.67 8.57
N GLY A 107 8.73 23.71 8.24
CA GLY A 107 10.12 23.53 7.79
C GLY A 107 10.26 22.79 6.45
N GLY A 108 9.24 22.81 5.59
CA GLY A 108 9.25 22.05 4.33
C GLY A 108 8.99 20.55 4.53
N VAL A 109 8.42 20.15 5.66
CA VAL A 109 8.00 18.76 5.90
C VAL A 109 6.49 18.72 6.07
N THR A 110 5.84 17.84 5.33
CA THR A 110 4.41 17.56 5.45
C THR A 110 4.15 16.06 5.52
N THR A 111 2.97 15.69 5.98
CA THR A 111 2.59 14.30 6.19
C THR A 111 1.22 14.06 5.61
N VAL A 112 1.05 12.90 4.98
CA VAL A 112 -0.24 12.43 4.50
C VAL A 112 -0.50 11.02 4.98
N SER A 113 -1.73 10.75 5.38
CA SER A 113 -2.17 9.42 5.80
C SER A 113 -3.28 8.91 4.90
N TYR A 114 -3.19 7.64 4.53
CA TYR A 114 -4.17 6.92 3.73
C TYR A 114 -4.53 5.60 4.39
N THR A 115 -5.81 5.37 4.57
CA THR A 115 -6.32 4.05 4.97
C THR A 115 -6.59 3.23 3.70
N ILE A 116 -6.03 2.03 3.62
CA ILE A 116 -6.35 1.10 2.54
C ILE A 116 -7.84 0.75 2.62
N PRO A 117 -8.62 0.88 1.53
CA PRO A 117 -10.04 0.54 1.53
C PRO A 117 -10.26 -0.86 2.11
N ALA A 118 -11.23 -0.99 3.02
CA ALA A 118 -11.51 -2.27 3.67
C ALA A 118 -12.01 -3.35 2.69
N ASP A 119 -12.53 -2.91 1.54
CA ASP A 119 -13.02 -3.71 0.42
C ASP A 119 -12.04 -3.79 -0.75
N ALA A 120 -10.80 -3.30 -0.58
CA ALA A 120 -9.74 -3.42 -1.57
C ALA A 120 -9.60 -4.89 -2.02
N GLN A 121 -9.71 -5.13 -3.33
CA GLN A 121 -9.59 -6.47 -3.88
C GLN A 121 -8.16 -6.98 -3.66
N LEU A 122 -8.06 -8.11 -2.95
CA LEU A 122 -6.82 -8.87 -2.81
C LEU A 122 -6.76 -9.90 -3.94
N SER A 123 -5.64 -9.96 -4.66
CA SER A 123 -5.43 -11.01 -5.65
C SER A 123 -4.07 -11.66 -5.47
N SER A 124 -4.08 -12.93 -5.04
CA SER A 124 -2.89 -13.78 -5.10
C SER A 124 -2.62 -14.30 -6.52
N GLU A 125 -3.59 -14.20 -7.43
CA GLU A 125 -3.51 -14.68 -8.81
C GLU A 125 -2.86 -13.65 -9.75
N ASN A 126 -2.98 -12.37 -9.42
CA ASN A 126 -2.35 -11.28 -10.16
C ASN A 126 -1.38 -10.52 -9.26
N ALA A 127 -0.11 -10.92 -9.28
CA ALA A 127 0.96 -10.27 -8.52
C ALA A 127 1.19 -8.78 -8.91
N ASN A 128 0.52 -8.29 -9.95
CA ASN A 128 0.58 -6.91 -10.42
C ASN A 128 -0.60 -6.06 -9.94
N LEU A 129 -1.64 -6.63 -9.30
CA LEU A 129 -2.65 -5.85 -8.60
C LEU A 129 -1.96 -5.13 -7.44
N THR A 130 -1.71 -3.84 -7.66
CA THR A 130 -0.91 -3.01 -6.77
C THR A 130 -1.59 -1.67 -6.66
N TYR A 131 -1.77 -1.15 -5.44
CA TYR A 131 -2.11 0.25 -5.32
C TYR A 131 -0.84 1.10 -5.31
N ARG A 132 -0.95 2.34 -5.79
CA ARG A 132 0.11 3.34 -5.75
C ARG A 132 -0.38 4.63 -5.12
N LEU A 133 0.51 5.32 -4.40
CA LEU A 133 0.23 6.68 -3.96
C LEU A 133 0.76 7.67 -4.99
N LEU A 134 -0.15 8.43 -5.57
CA LEU A 134 0.15 9.61 -6.37
C LEU A 134 0.44 10.78 -5.43
N THR A 135 1.49 11.56 -5.70
CA THR A 135 1.77 12.80 -4.97
C THR A 135 2.25 13.91 -5.90
N TYR A 136 1.78 15.14 -5.69
CA TYR A 136 2.15 16.32 -6.47
C TYR A 136 2.39 17.54 -5.58
N LEU A 137 3.45 18.30 -5.89
CA LEU A 137 3.63 19.66 -5.38
C LEU A 137 3.23 20.67 -6.48
N ALA A 138 2.32 21.59 -6.13
CA ALA A 138 1.98 22.74 -6.95
C ALA A 138 2.60 24.01 -6.35
N TYR A 139 3.35 24.75 -7.17
CA TYR A 139 4.06 25.95 -6.76
C TYR A 139 4.07 27.00 -7.88
N THR A 140 4.17 28.27 -7.52
CA THR A 140 4.20 29.38 -8.48
C THR A 140 5.60 30.00 -8.47
N PRO A 141 6.39 29.86 -9.54
CA PRO A 141 7.64 30.60 -9.68
C PRO A 141 7.36 32.09 -9.84
N ASP A 142 8.30 32.93 -9.39
CA ASP A 142 8.19 34.39 -9.27
C ASP A 142 7.27 35.08 -10.30
N GLY A 143 6.06 35.44 -9.86
CA GLY A 143 5.06 36.17 -10.66
C GLY A 143 4.52 35.43 -11.90
N GLY A 144 4.91 34.18 -12.09
CA GLY A 144 4.54 33.34 -13.21
C GLY A 144 3.22 32.59 -13.01
N ALA A 145 2.97 31.62 -13.88
CA ALA A 145 1.85 30.71 -13.75
C ALA A 145 2.18 29.59 -12.75
N THR A 146 1.18 29.09 -12.04
CA THR A 146 1.31 27.90 -11.20
C THR A 146 1.79 26.72 -12.03
N ILE A 147 2.86 26.09 -11.57
CA ILE A 147 3.41 24.86 -12.11
C ILE A 147 2.88 23.71 -11.25
N TYR A 148 2.39 22.67 -11.94
CA TYR A 148 1.97 21.41 -11.35
C TYR A 148 3.02 20.37 -11.74
N GLY A 149 3.83 19.95 -10.78
CA GLY A 149 4.87 18.97 -11.05
C GLY A 149 6.06 19.43 -11.90
N GLY A 150 6.83 18.49 -12.43
CA GLY A 150 8.07 18.71 -13.21
C GLY A 150 9.34 18.17 -12.53
N PRO A 151 10.51 18.28 -13.18
CA PRO A 151 11.79 17.83 -12.64
C PRO A 151 12.03 18.47 -11.25
N GLY A 152 11.98 17.66 -10.19
CA GLY A 152 12.15 18.13 -8.80
C GLY A 152 10.87 18.56 -8.06
N ALA A 153 9.72 18.67 -8.74
CA ALA A 153 8.42 19.02 -8.15
C ALA A 153 7.31 17.95 -8.35
N SER A 154 7.52 16.95 -9.20
CA SER A 154 6.71 15.73 -9.23
C SER A 154 7.43 14.52 -9.83
N ASP A 155 6.91 13.35 -9.46
CA ASP A 155 7.21 11.97 -9.86
C ASP A 155 8.66 11.51 -9.58
N PRO A 156 8.85 10.67 -8.56
CA PRO A 156 8.37 9.28 -8.69
C PRO A 156 7.08 8.89 -7.95
N THR A 157 6.32 8.03 -8.62
CA THR A 157 5.18 7.24 -8.13
C THR A 157 5.63 6.27 -7.05
N LEU A 158 5.15 6.40 -5.80
CA LEU A 158 5.80 5.78 -4.65
C LEU A 158 4.87 5.43 -3.49
N VAL A 159 4.16 4.31 -3.63
CA VAL A 159 3.96 3.29 -2.57
C VAL A 159 3.45 2.06 -3.32
N TYR A 160 4.23 1.00 -3.55
CA TYR A 160 3.63 -0.25 -4.05
C TYR A 160 2.92 -0.94 -2.89
N ILE A 161 1.61 -0.76 -2.78
CA ILE A 161 0.80 -1.54 -1.85
C ILE A 161 0.47 -2.84 -2.54
N ARG A 162 1.29 -3.85 -2.30
CA ARG A 162 0.90 -5.20 -2.67
C ARG A 162 -0.14 -5.65 -1.68
N SER A 163 -1.36 -5.71 -2.16
CA SER A 163 -2.47 -6.36 -1.49
C SER A 163 -2.28 -7.89 -1.66
N GLN A 164 -1.10 -8.38 -1.25
CA GLN A 164 -0.87 -9.81 -1.22
C GLN A 164 -1.89 -10.32 -0.21
N ALA A 165 -2.69 -11.30 -0.60
CA ALA A 165 -3.41 -12.10 0.36
C ALA A 165 -2.35 -12.79 1.23
N GLU A 166 -1.77 -12.08 2.20
CA GLU A 166 -1.37 -12.68 3.45
C GLU A 166 -2.68 -13.16 4.06
N ILE A 167 -3.13 -14.31 3.55
CA ILE A 167 -3.66 -15.33 4.41
C ILE A 167 -2.67 -15.33 5.57
N ASN A 168 -3.12 -15.02 6.78
CA ASN A 168 -2.47 -15.51 7.99
C ASN A 168 -2.57 -17.05 7.94
N ALA A 169 -1.98 -17.65 6.90
CA ALA A 169 -1.91 -19.07 6.70
C ALA A 169 -1.02 -19.52 7.82
N LEU A 170 -1.56 -20.35 8.71
CA LEU A 170 -0.77 -20.95 9.76
C LEU A 170 0.55 -21.43 9.17
N SER A 171 1.65 -20.87 9.66
CA SER A 171 2.92 -21.54 9.48
C SER A 171 2.76 -22.95 10.05
N THR A 172 3.16 -23.96 9.27
CA THR A 172 3.16 -25.34 9.76
C THR A 172 4.23 -25.58 10.83
N SER A 173 5.06 -24.58 11.16
CA SER A 173 6.11 -24.67 12.18
C SER A 173 5.55 -24.93 13.59
N GLY A 174 4.35 -24.41 13.90
CA GLY A 174 3.66 -24.64 15.17
C GLY A 174 2.56 -25.71 15.11
N PHE A 175 2.33 -26.31 13.94
CA PHE A 175 1.21 -27.22 13.74
C PHE A 175 1.56 -28.65 14.17
N ASN A 176 0.80 -29.23 15.09
CA ASN A 176 1.02 -30.61 15.50
C ASN A 176 0.59 -31.58 14.39
N LYS A 177 1.59 -32.21 13.75
CA LYS A 177 1.42 -33.16 12.64
C LYS A 177 1.06 -34.57 13.10
N ASN A 178 1.02 -34.83 14.41
CA ASN A 178 0.59 -36.12 14.92
C ASN A 178 -0.87 -36.36 14.58
N LYS A 179 -1.19 -37.60 14.20
CA LYS A 179 -2.56 -38.00 13.92
C LYS A 179 -3.35 -38.04 15.22
N LEU A 180 -4.38 -37.22 15.31
CA LEU A 180 -5.32 -37.24 16.42
C LEU A 180 -6.20 -38.49 16.33
N LYS A 181 -6.31 -39.23 17.43
CA LYS A 181 -7.22 -40.38 17.54
C LYS A 181 -8.65 -39.88 17.80
N ALA A 182 -9.25 -39.26 16.81
CA ALA A 182 -10.62 -38.75 16.85
C ALA A 182 -11.33 -38.97 15.51
N TYR A 183 -12.65 -38.82 15.48
CA TYR A 183 -13.44 -38.91 14.26
C TYR A 183 -14.67 -38.01 14.35
N TYR A 184 -15.18 -37.59 13.19
CA TYR A 184 -16.47 -36.88 13.09
C TYR A 184 -17.64 -37.87 13.11
N ASN A 185 -18.64 -37.58 13.93
CA ASN A 185 -19.91 -38.30 13.99
C ASN A 185 -21.02 -37.42 13.41
N ALA A 186 -21.47 -37.75 12.20
CA ALA A 186 -22.51 -37.01 11.49
C ALA A 186 -23.88 -37.02 12.20
N ASN A 187 -24.19 -38.07 12.97
CA ASN A 187 -25.48 -38.17 13.67
C ASN A 187 -25.60 -37.18 14.83
N THR A 188 -24.47 -36.83 15.45
CA THR A 188 -24.42 -35.94 16.61
C THR A 188 -23.76 -34.60 16.29
N GLU A 189 -23.36 -34.39 15.03
CA GLU A 189 -22.56 -33.26 14.55
C GLU A 189 -21.40 -32.88 15.49
N ALA A 190 -20.59 -33.89 15.85
CA ALA A 190 -19.52 -33.71 16.83
C ALA A 190 -18.25 -34.49 16.50
N ILE A 191 -17.12 -33.98 16.96
CA ILE A 191 -15.85 -34.71 16.98
C ILE A 191 -15.76 -35.51 18.28
N VAL A 192 -15.54 -36.82 18.15
CA VAL A 192 -15.41 -37.75 19.27
C VAL A 192 -13.97 -38.22 19.37
N PHE A 193 -13.37 -38.02 20.55
CA PHE A 193 -12.03 -38.52 20.85
C PHE A 193 -12.09 -39.99 21.28
N LYS A 194 -11.22 -40.82 20.69
CA LYS A 194 -11.05 -42.22 21.11
C LYS A 194 -10.10 -42.34 22.30
N ASP A 195 -9.26 -41.34 22.52
CA ASP A 195 -8.30 -41.29 23.62
C ASP A 195 -8.82 -40.37 24.73
N ALA A 196 -8.85 -40.87 25.96
CA ALA A 196 -9.41 -40.15 27.10
C ALA A 196 -8.43 -39.12 27.71
N THR A 197 -7.17 -39.08 27.26
CA THR A 197 -6.11 -38.26 27.88
C THR A 197 -5.83 -36.94 27.15
N ILE A 198 -6.57 -36.61 26.09
CA ILE A 198 -6.36 -35.34 25.37
C ILE A 198 -6.98 -34.20 26.18
N ALA A 199 -6.15 -33.21 26.51
CA ALA A 199 -6.53 -32.03 27.28
C ALA A 199 -5.91 -30.77 26.65
N GLY A 200 -6.31 -29.59 27.15
CA GLY A 200 -5.88 -28.29 26.65
C GLY A 200 -6.88 -27.68 25.67
N ASP A 201 -6.41 -26.78 24.81
CA ASP A 201 -7.26 -26.07 23.88
C ASP A 201 -7.31 -26.74 22.50
N TYR A 202 -8.38 -26.44 21.76
CA TYR A 202 -8.53 -26.78 20.35
C TYR A 202 -8.88 -25.56 19.52
N ALA A 203 -8.56 -25.67 18.23
CA ALA A 203 -9.04 -24.78 17.19
C ALA A 203 -9.45 -25.58 15.95
N VAL A 204 -10.50 -25.15 15.25
CA VAL A 204 -10.92 -25.69 13.96
C VAL A 204 -10.67 -24.64 12.90
N TYR A 205 -10.04 -25.07 11.82
CA TYR A 205 -9.70 -24.25 10.66
C TYR A 205 -10.45 -24.74 9.42
N ASN A 206 -10.87 -23.81 8.56
CA ASN A 206 -11.35 -24.15 7.22
C ASN A 206 -10.18 -24.39 6.25
N LEU A 207 -10.48 -24.71 4.98
CA LEU A 207 -9.46 -24.93 3.96
C LEU A 207 -8.59 -23.71 3.63
N MET A 208 -9.06 -22.51 3.94
CA MET A 208 -8.29 -21.27 3.79
C MET A 208 -7.36 -21.02 4.99
N GLY A 209 -7.35 -21.91 5.99
CA GLY A 209 -6.56 -21.73 7.22
C GLY A 209 -7.15 -20.74 8.22
N GLN A 210 -8.39 -20.27 7.99
CA GLN A 210 -9.07 -19.35 8.92
C GLN A 210 -9.62 -20.14 10.12
N GLU A 211 -9.41 -19.62 11.33
CA GLU A 211 -10.02 -20.17 12.55
C GLU A 211 -11.52 -19.89 12.54
N VAL A 212 -12.32 -20.95 12.63
CA VAL A 212 -13.80 -20.87 12.59
C VAL A 212 -14.45 -21.35 13.90
N LEU A 213 -13.69 -22.01 14.77
CA LEU A 213 -14.14 -22.45 16.09
C LEU A 213 -12.94 -22.65 17.01
N ARG A 214 -13.09 -22.32 18.30
CA ARG A 214 -12.08 -22.50 19.34
C ARG A 214 -12.76 -22.89 20.65
N GLY A 215 -12.05 -23.64 21.49
CA GLY A 215 -12.45 -23.85 22.88
C GLY A 215 -11.48 -24.75 23.64
N ALA A 216 -11.88 -25.14 24.85
CA ALA A 216 -11.18 -26.17 25.60
C ALA A 216 -11.61 -27.56 25.11
N VAL A 217 -10.65 -28.48 24.98
CA VAL A 217 -10.91 -29.88 24.66
C VAL A 217 -11.75 -30.51 25.77
N SER A 218 -12.87 -31.11 25.37
CA SER A 218 -13.62 -32.08 26.15
C SER A 218 -13.63 -33.41 25.41
N LYS A 219 -14.22 -34.49 25.97
CA LYS A 219 -14.37 -35.77 25.27
C LYS A 219 -15.14 -35.65 23.94
N VAL A 220 -15.94 -34.60 23.79
CA VAL A 220 -16.73 -34.32 22.60
C VAL A 220 -16.63 -32.83 22.25
N ILE A 221 -16.37 -32.52 20.98
CA ILE A 221 -16.43 -31.14 20.47
C ILE A 221 -17.63 -31.03 19.56
N ALA A 222 -18.63 -30.25 19.96
CA ALA A 222 -19.77 -29.94 19.11
C ALA A 222 -19.32 -29.05 17.93
N VAL A 223 -19.71 -29.43 16.71
CA VAL A 223 -19.39 -28.68 15.47
C VAL A 223 -20.64 -28.35 14.66
N SER A 224 -21.83 -28.47 15.25
CA SER A 224 -23.13 -28.24 14.60
C SER A 224 -23.24 -26.85 13.97
N THR A 225 -22.61 -25.83 14.55
CA THR A 225 -22.60 -24.45 14.04
C THR A 225 -21.75 -24.25 12.78
N LEU A 226 -20.87 -25.19 12.44
CA LEU A 226 -20.08 -25.11 11.20
C LEU A 226 -20.97 -25.40 9.99
N LYS A 227 -20.67 -24.74 8.87
CA LYS A 227 -21.28 -25.06 7.57
C LYS A 227 -20.76 -26.42 7.05
N PRO A 228 -21.44 -27.08 6.09
CA PRO A 228 -20.89 -28.26 5.43
C PRO A 228 -19.56 -27.94 4.73
N GLY A 229 -18.58 -28.84 4.84
CA GLY A 229 -17.26 -28.60 4.25
C GLY A 229 -16.12 -29.42 4.84
N LEU A 230 -14.90 -29.17 4.35
CA LEU A 230 -13.67 -29.80 4.84
C LEU A 230 -12.97 -28.89 5.86
N TYR A 231 -12.62 -29.47 7.00
CA TYR A 231 -12.06 -28.77 8.14
C TYR A 231 -10.83 -29.50 8.70
N ILE A 232 -10.03 -28.75 9.47
CA ILE A 232 -8.87 -29.23 10.20
C ILE A 232 -9.04 -28.87 11.68
N LEU A 233 -9.24 -29.88 12.53
CA LEU A 233 -9.14 -29.73 13.98
C LEU A 233 -7.66 -29.81 14.39
N SER A 234 -7.21 -28.87 15.21
CA SER A 234 -5.88 -28.83 15.80
C SER A 234 -5.97 -28.84 17.32
N THR A 235 -5.12 -29.63 17.97
CA THR A 235 -4.95 -29.71 19.42
C THR A 235 -3.47 -29.86 19.77
N ALA A 236 -3.12 -29.71 21.04
CA ALA A 236 -1.77 -30.05 21.51
C ALA A 236 -1.39 -31.53 21.29
N GLY A 237 -2.37 -32.44 21.23
CA GLY A 237 -2.16 -33.88 21.03
C GLY A 237 -2.05 -34.31 19.56
N GLY A 238 -2.34 -33.43 18.61
CA GLY A 238 -2.35 -33.74 17.18
C GLY A 238 -3.48 -33.05 16.44
N SER A 239 -3.64 -33.43 15.17
CA SER A 239 -4.66 -32.88 14.27
C SER A 239 -5.52 -33.94 13.60
N LEU A 240 -6.74 -33.55 13.24
CA LEU A 240 -7.72 -34.35 12.49
C LEU A 240 -8.26 -33.54 11.33
N LYS A 241 -8.22 -34.09 10.12
CA LYS A 241 -9.01 -33.60 8.99
C LYS A 241 -10.36 -34.29 8.98
N PHE A 242 -11.44 -33.54 8.84
CA PHE A 242 -12.80 -34.10 8.82
C PHE A 242 -13.71 -33.34 7.85
N VAL A 243 -14.68 -34.06 7.30
CA VAL A 243 -15.75 -33.50 6.47
C VAL A 243 -16.98 -33.38 7.37
N LYS A 244 -17.56 -32.18 7.47
CA LYS A 244 -18.86 -31.96 8.09
C LYS A 244 -19.97 -32.05 7.05
#